data_AF-A0A1C7NS69-F1
#
_entry.id   AF-A0A1C7NS69-F1
#
_cell.length_a   1.000
_cell.length_b   1.000
_cell.length_c   1.000
_cell.angle_alpha   90.00
_cell.angle_beta   90.00
_cell.angle_gamma   90.00
#
_symmetry.space_group_name_H-M   'P 1'
#
loop_
_entity.id
_entity.type
_entity.pdbx_description
1 polymer ?
#
loop_
_entity_poly.entity_id
_entity_poly.type
_entity_poly.pdbx_seq_one_letter_code
_entity_poly.pdbx_strand_id
1 'polypeptide(L)'
;MYSFFNSELWKNPIAVGDLAGWVPFVDSMNKTATVRQRRQHSSQGKSVKCYTLSSQATNYYRYGTKKDCSGKWDDFKFCLKTKTKPVDVADAMLRERKAAKEAVKKQGRSSEEVWEARQ
;
A
#
# COMPACT_ATOMS: atom_id res chain seq x y z
N MET A 1 -25.62 -27.91 41.53
CA MET A 1 -24.22 -27.91 41.09
C MET A 1 -24.15 -28.62 39.74
N TYR A 2 -24.30 -27.88 38.63
CA TYR A 2 -23.69 -28.14 37.32
C TYR A 2 -23.97 -26.91 36.44
N SER A 3 -22.90 -26.21 36.10
CA SER A 3 -22.86 -25.10 35.14
C SER A 3 -22.73 -25.64 33.71
N PHE A 4 -22.78 -24.72 32.72
CA PHE A 4 -22.27 -24.83 31.34
C PHE A 4 -23.20 -25.43 30.27
N PHE A 5 -23.90 -24.58 29.50
CA PHE A 5 -23.47 -24.19 28.14
C PHE A 5 -24.47 -23.20 27.49
N ASN A 6 -24.01 -21.97 27.30
CA ASN A 6 -24.66 -20.91 26.53
C ASN A 6 -24.64 -21.29 25.03
N SER A 7 -25.83 -21.42 24.44
CA SER A 7 -26.03 -21.81 23.03
C SER A 7 -27.25 -21.13 22.41
N GLU A 8 -27.34 -19.80 22.50
CA GLU A 8 -28.33 -19.04 21.72
C GLU A 8 -27.66 -18.01 20.81
N LEU A 9 -26.75 -18.56 20.02
CA LEU A 9 -26.34 -17.99 18.74
C LEU A 9 -27.46 -18.30 17.71
N TRP A 10 -27.94 -17.25 17.01
CA TRP A 10 -28.30 -17.31 15.58
C TRP A 10 -29.74 -17.71 15.16
N LYS A 11 -30.79 -17.19 15.81
CA LYS A 11 -32.18 -17.34 15.33
C LYS A 11 -32.81 -16.09 14.66
N ASN A 12 -32.02 -15.38 13.85
CA ASN A 12 -32.46 -14.69 12.61
C ASN A 12 -33.50 -13.53 12.77
N PRO A 13 -33.89 -12.81 11.69
CA PRO A 13 -33.36 -11.46 11.46
C PRO A 13 -34.45 -10.41 11.07
N ILE A 14 -34.04 -9.17 10.82
CA ILE A 14 -34.81 -8.13 10.09
C ILE A 14 -35.97 -7.48 10.87
N ALA A 15 -35.67 -6.40 11.59
CA ALA A 15 -36.58 -5.26 11.71
C ALA A 15 -35.91 -4.06 11.03
N VAL A 16 -36.43 -3.71 9.85
CA VAL A 16 -36.05 -2.53 9.07
C VAL A 16 -36.60 -1.31 9.81
N GLY A 17 -35.78 -0.70 10.65
CA GLY A 17 -36.13 0.51 11.37
C GLY A 17 -34.86 1.11 11.98
N ASP A 18 -34.58 2.37 11.67
CA ASP A 18 -33.46 3.18 12.17
C ASP A 18 -32.05 2.87 11.64
N LEU A 19 -31.89 2.97 10.32
CA LEU A 19 -30.57 3.19 9.72
C LEU A 19 -30.07 4.65 9.82
N ALA A 20 -30.88 5.59 10.34
CA ALA A 20 -30.48 7.00 10.44
C ALA A 20 -29.35 7.26 11.47
N GLY A 21 -29.26 6.43 12.53
CA GLY A 21 -28.28 6.60 13.60
C GLY A 21 -26.93 5.90 13.39
N TRP A 22 -26.89 4.86 12.55
CA TRP A 22 -25.68 4.05 12.33
C TRP A 22 -24.85 4.48 11.12
N VAL A 23 -25.45 5.17 10.14
CA VAL A 23 -24.71 5.69 8.98
C VAL A 23 -23.58 6.64 9.39
N PRO A 24 -23.76 7.61 10.32
CA PRO A 24 -22.66 8.49 10.74
C PRO A 24 -21.53 7.76 11.48
N PHE A 25 -21.85 6.70 12.23
CA PHE A 25 -20.89 5.90 12.98
C PHE A 25 -20.08 4.96 12.06
N VAL A 26 -20.74 4.31 11.10
CA VAL A 26 -20.07 3.48 10.08
C VAL A 26 -19.29 4.35 9.10
N ASP A 27 -19.78 5.54 8.73
CA ASP A 27 -18.99 6.53 7.97
C ASP A 27 -17.79 7.04 8.77
N SER A 28 -17.90 7.23 10.09
CA SER A 28 -16.76 7.61 10.96
C SER A 28 -15.67 6.53 10.98
N MET A 29 -16.07 5.26 11.03
CA MET A 29 -15.13 4.13 10.97
C MET A 29 -14.54 3.91 9.55
N ASN A 30 -15.23 4.32 8.48
CA ASN A 30 -14.69 4.30 7.11
C ASN A 30 -13.92 5.58 6.70
N LYS A 31 -14.09 6.71 7.40
CA LYS A 31 -13.50 8.02 7.06
C LYS A 31 -12.13 8.30 7.69
N THR A 32 -11.61 7.46 8.59
CA THR A 32 -10.32 7.72 9.27
C THR A 32 -9.13 6.92 8.74
N ALA A 33 -9.28 6.18 7.64
CA ALA A 33 -8.11 5.85 6.84
C ALA A 33 -7.74 7.09 6.00
N THR A 34 -7.05 8.06 6.63
CA THR A 34 -6.44 9.16 5.88
C THR A 34 -5.73 8.56 4.66
N VAL A 35 -5.83 9.18 3.48
CA VAL A 35 -5.11 8.73 2.26
C VAL A 35 -3.62 8.46 2.56
N ARG A 36 -3.09 9.15 3.58
CA ARG A 36 -1.77 8.97 4.18
C ARG A 36 -1.56 7.60 4.85
N GLN A 37 -2.51 7.08 5.63
CA GLN A 37 -2.45 5.75 6.26
C GLN A 37 -2.48 4.62 5.23
N ARG A 38 -3.30 4.75 4.17
CA ARG A 38 -3.37 3.78 3.07
C ARG A 38 -2.05 3.71 2.28
N ARG A 39 -1.40 4.86 2.03
CA ARG A 39 -0.06 4.90 1.42
C ARG A 39 1.00 4.23 2.29
N GLN A 40 0.97 4.42 3.61
CA GLN A 40 1.94 3.83 4.52
C GLN A 40 1.93 2.29 4.47
N HIS A 41 0.76 1.65 4.62
CA HIS A 41 0.67 0.19 4.57
C HIS A 41 1.17 -0.37 3.23
N SER A 42 0.91 0.36 2.12
CA SER A 42 1.41 -0.03 0.81
C SER A 42 2.94 0.05 0.67
N SER A 43 3.60 0.99 1.35
CA SER A 43 5.06 1.15 1.28
C SER A 43 5.78 0.05 2.05
N GLN A 44 5.31 -0.27 3.27
CA GLN A 44 5.91 -1.34 4.08
C GLN A 44 5.78 -2.68 3.36
N GLY A 45 4.59 -2.97 2.82
CA GLY A 45 4.33 -4.17 2.06
C GLY A 45 5.26 -4.32 0.84
N LYS A 46 5.62 -3.25 0.13
CA LYS A 46 6.53 -3.33 -1.03
C LYS A 46 7.96 -3.70 -0.64
N SER A 47 8.45 -3.27 0.52
CA SER A 47 9.80 -3.59 1.00
C SER A 47 9.91 -5.04 1.47
N VAL A 48 9.00 -5.48 2.35
CA VAL A 48 8.97 -6.84 2.89
C VAL A 48 8.77 -7.86 1.77
N LYS A 49 7.85 -7.59 0.83
CA LYS A 49 7.60 -8.47 -0.33
C LYS A 49 8.81 -8.66 -1.24
N CYS A 50 9.84 -7.81 -1.19
CA CYS A 50 11.07 -8.00 -1.98
C CYS A 50 12.01 -9.02 -1.32
N TYR A 51 11.99 -9.10 0.02
CA TYR A 51 12.84 -10.03 0.77
C TYR A 51 12.20 -11.40 0.97
N THR A 52 10.92 -11.59 0.60
CA THR A 52 10.28 -12.90 0.71
C THR A 52 10.87 -13.89 -0.30
N LEU A 53 11.11 -15.13 0.14
CA LEU A 53 11.66 -16.21 -0.69
C LEU A 53 10.84 -16.43 -1.97
N SER A 54 9.51 -16.36 -1.87
CA SER A 54 8.60 -16.52 -3.02
C SER A 54 8.87 -15.50 -4.14
N SER A 55 9.18 -14.25 -3.80
CA SER A 55 9.43 -13.19 -4.81
C SER A 55 10.83 -13.29 -5.43
N GLN A 56 11.78 -13.86 -4.68
CA GLN A 56 13.17 -14.00 -5.05
C GLN A 56 13.44 -15.30 -5.81
N ALA A 57 12.61 -16.33 -5.63
CA ALA A 57 12.79 -17.67 -6.21
C ALA A 57 13.05 -17.64 -7.72
N THR A 58 12.26 -16.86 -8.48
CA THR A 58 12.43 -16.75 -9.93
C THR A 58 13.73 -16.07 -10.33
N ASN A 59 14.17 -15.06 -9.60
CA ASN A 59 15.42 -14.35 -9.92
C ASN A 59 16.64 -15.17 -9.55
N TYR A 60 16.57 -15.84 -8.41
CA TYR A 60 17.58 -16.78 -7.99
C TYR A 60 17.71 -17.93 -8.98
N TYR A 61 16.59 -18.49 -9.44
CA TYR A 61 16.59 -19.55 -10.45
C TYR A 61 17.13 -19.08 -11.82
N ARG A 62 16.74 -17.88 -12.29
CA ARG A 62 17.14 -17.39 -13.62
C ARG A 62 18.56 -16.83 -13.69
N TYR A 63 18.98 -16.12 -12.65
CA TYR A 63 20.21 -15.32 -12.68
C TYR A 63 21.21 -15.70 -11.59
N GLY A 64 20.90 -16.70 -10.73
CA GLY A 64 21.76 -17.12 -9.62
C GLY A 64 21.94 -16.08 -8.51
N THR A 65 21.26 -14.94 -8.60
CA THR A 65 21.49 -13.78 -7.74
C THR A 65 20.18 -13.32 -7.10
N LYS A 66 20.29 -12.80 -5.87
CA LYS A 66 19.16 -12.14 -5.20
C LYS A 66 18.86 -10.82 -5.91
N LYS A 67 17.58 -10.43 -6.01
CA LYS A 67 17.23 -9.08 -6.49
C LYS A 67 17.78 -8.01 -5.55
N ASP A 68 18.24 -6.91 -6.14
CA ASP A 68 18.57 -5.70 -5.39
C ASP A 68 17.29 -5.00 -4.92
N CYS A 69 17.00 -5.11 -3.62
CA CYS A 69 15.83 -4.50 -2.97
C CYS A 69 16.08 -3.08 -2.44
N SER A 70 17.27 -2.50 -2.67
CA SER A 70 17.70 -1.19 -2.14
C SER A 70 16.72 -0.06 -2.48
N GLY A 71 16.28 0.03 -3.74
CA GLY A 71 15.33 1.08 -4.15
C GLY A 71 13.97 1.02 -3.44
N LYS A 72 13.49 -0.19 -3.09
CA LYS A 72 12.26 -0.35 -2.30
C LYS A 72 12.46 0.04 -0.83
N TRP A 73 13.67 -0.18 -0.32
CA TRP A 73 14.06 0.24 1.03
C TRP A 73 14.17 1.76 1.15
N ASP A 74 14.69 2.44 0.13
CA ASP A 74 14.77 3.89 0.10
C ASP A 74 13.40 4.57 0.01
N ASP A 75 12.45 3.95 -0.72
CA ASP A 75 11.05 4.37 -0.73
C ASP A 75 10.41 4.24 0.66
N PHE A 76 10.72 3.16 1.39
CA PHE A 76 10.25 2.96 2.75
C PHE A 76 10.82 3.98 3.73
N LYS A 77 12.14 4.20 3.74
CA LYS A 77 12.78 5.23 4.57
C LYS A 77 12.21 6.60 4.31
N PHE A 78 11.97 6.94 3.05
CA PHE A 78 11.35 8.20 2.68
C PHE A 78 9.93 8.32 3.24
N CYS A 79 9.10 7.27 3.11
CA CYS A 79 7.75 7.27 3.68
C CYS A 79 7.77 7.49 5.20
N LEU A 80 8.69 6.86 5.92
CA LEU A 80 8.88 7.09 7.36
C LEU A 80 9.28 8.54 7.68
N LYS A 81 10.22 9.11 6.91
CA LYS A 81 10.65 10.51 7.06
C LYS A 81 9.51 11.50 6.79
N THR A 82 8.70 11.25 5.76
CA THR A 82 7.57 12.11 5.41
C THR A 82 6.45 12.02 6.45
N LYS A 83 6.27 10.86 7.10
CA LYS A 83 5.21 10.66 8.11
C LYS A 83 5.29 11.65 9.27
N THR A 84 6.49 11.95 9.76
CA THR A 84 6.69 12.81 10.95
C THR A 84 6.59 14.31 10.66
N LYS A 85 6.43 14.71 9.39
CA LYS A 85 6.36 16.10 8.96
C LYS A 85 4.91 16.59 8.82
N PRO A 86 4.68 17.92 8.95
CA PRO A 86 3.36 18.52 8.70
C PRO A 86 2.92 18.28 7.25
N VAL A 87 1.62 18.42 7.01
CA VAL A 87 0.98 18.03 5.73
C VAL A 87 1.57 18.79 4.55
N ASP A 88 1.74 20.11 4.67
CA ASP A 88 2.23 20.96 3.58
C ASP A 88 3.65 20.60 3.13
N VAL A 89 4.56 20.43 4.10
CA VAL A 89 5.95 20.03 3.85
C VAL A 89 6.00 18.61 3.28
N ALA A 90 5.17 17.71 3.80
CA ALA A 90 5.11 16.35 3.31
C ALA A 90 4.63 16.27 1.86
N ASP A 91 3.65 17.07 1.47
CA ASP A 91 3.14 17.11 0.11
C ASP A 91 4.15 17.72 -0.87
N ALA A 92 4.90 18.75 -0.44
CA ALA A 92 6.03 19.27 -1.22
C ALA A 92 7.08 18.18 -1.48
N MET A 93 7.53 17.48 -0.43
CA MET A 93 8.51 16.38 -0.57
C MET A 93 7.99 15.25 -1.48
N LEU A 94 6.70 14.91 -1.39
CA LEU A 94 6.09 13.90 -2.25
C LEU A 94 6.07 14.33 -3.72
N ARG A 95 5.76 15.61 -4.00
CA ARG A 95 5.77 16.18 -5.36
C ARG A 95 7.18 16.17 -5.94
N GLU A 96 8.19 16.61 -5.19
CA GLU A 96 9.59 16.58 -5.61
C GLU A 96 10.07 15.17 -5.94
N ARG A 97 9.81 14.19 -5.06
CA ARG A 97 10.19 12.79 -5.32
C ARG A 97 9.47 12.22 -6.53
N LYS A 98 8.21 12.59 -6.75
CA LYS A 98 7.44 12.15 -7.93
C LYS A 98 8.05 12.76 -9.21
N ALA A 99 8.36 14.05 -9.20
CA ALA A 99 9.01 14.73 -10.32
C ALA A 99 10.38 14.11 -10.64
N ALA A 100 11.20 13.81 -9.63
CA ALA A 100 12.48 13.13 -9.82
C ALA A 100 12.32 11.74 -10.44
N LYS A 101 11.34 10.95 -9.98
CA LYS A 101 11.04 9.63 -10.56
C LYS A 101 10.53 9.72 -12.00
N GLU A 102 9.71 10.72 -12.30
CA GLU A 102 9.24 10.98 -13.65
C GLU A 102 10.39 11.42 -14.57
N ALA A 103 11.32 12.25 -14.09
CA ALA A 103 12.51 12.63 -14.85
C ALA A 103 13.37 11.41 -15.20
N VAL A 104 13.67 10.53 -14.23
CA VAL A 104 14.40 9.28 -14.49
C VAL A 104 13.64 8.36 -15.45
N LYS A 105 12.32 8.27 -15.31
CA LYS A 105 11.49 7.47 -16.23
C LYS A 105 11.51 8.03 -17.65
N LYS A 106 11.47 9.36 -17.80
CA LYS A 106 11.54 10.05 -19.10
C LYS A 106 12.91 9.91 -19.77
N GLN A 107 13.99 9.78 -18.99
CA GLN A 107 15.34 9.55 -19.51
C GLN A 107 15.55 8.12 -20.03
N GLY A 108 14.73 7.15 -19.60
CA GLY A 108 14.76 5.81 -20.17
C GLY A 108 14.33 5.81 -21.64
N ARG A 109 14.66 4.73 -22.38
CA ARG A 109 14.21 4.54 -23.77
C ARG A 109 12.71 4.78 -23.88
N SER A 110 12.32 5.73 -24.72
CA SER A 110 10.91 5.97 -25.01
C SER A 110 10.38 4.76 -25.78
N SER A 111 9.10 4.43 -25.57
CA SER A 111 8.47 3.33 -26.31
C SER A 111 8.46 3.58 -27.81
N GLU A 112 8.46 4.84 -28.24
CA GLU A 112 8.51 5.26 -29.65
C GLU A 112 9.80 4.77 -30.33
N GLU A 113 10.94 4.82 -29.63
CA GLU A 113 12.23 4.31 -30.14
C GLU A 113 12.23 2.79 -30.40
N VAL A 114 11.37 2.02 -29.70
CA VAL A 114 11.23 0.58 -29.94
C VAL A 114 10.45 0.29 -31.23
N TRP A 115 9.56 1.19 -31.66
CA TRP A 115 8.76 1.02 -32.87
C TRP A 115 9.55 1.33 -34.14
N GLU A 116 10.40 2.36 -34.12
CA GLU A 116 11.30 2.69 -35.25
C GLU A 116 12.30 1.57 -35.57
N ALA A 117 12.77 0.84 -34.55
CA ALA A 117 13.69 -0.28 -34.74
C ALA A 117 13.07 -1.51 -35.45
N ARG A 118 11.76 -1.50 -35.73
CA ARG A 118 11.03 -2.59 -36.40
C ARG A 118 10.71 -2.29 -37.87
N GLN A 119 10.79 -1.03 -38.32
CA GLN A 119 10.58 -0.63 -39.72
C GLN A 119 11.88 -0.69 -40.52
#